data_AF-X1AXZ4-F1
#
_entry.id   AF-X1AXZ4-F1
#
_cell.length_a   1.000
_cell.length_b   1.000
_cell.length_c   1.000
_cell.angle_alpha   90.00
_cell.angle_beta   90.00
_cell.angle_gamma   90.00
#
_symmetry.space_group_name_H-M   'P 1'
#
loop_
_entity.id
_entity.type
_entity.pdbx_description
1 polymer ?
#
loop_
_entity_poly.entity_id
_entity_poly.type
_entity_poly.pdbx_seq_one_letter_code
_entity_poly.pdbx_strand_id
1 'polypeptide(L)'
;PTDGGSDILDVYLEADQGSATSKGFFVVPAVGSLVIATFTSKEEAFISAWTEIDKVVSKQTEWIFNNGANGGLTITPELKTQLDTTNELLQALIDIISGAPINEPGNGAPSALQIALSAAITGMDLGDYSAIENELVKH
;
A
#
# COMPACT_ATOMS: atom_id res chain seq x y z
N PRO A 1 -25.61 23.48 6.63
CA PRO A 1 -26.78 23.78 5.77
C PRO A 1 -27.30 25.19 6.05
N THR A 2 -27.28 26.06 5.03
CA THR A 2 -27.68 27.48 5.16
C THR A 2 -29.20 27.68 5.19
N ASP A 3 -29.97 26.63 4.96
CA ASP A 3 -31.44 26.61 4.95
C ASP A 3 -32.05 25.91 6.18
N GLY A 4 -31.22 25.38 7.09
CA GLY A 4 -31.65 24.74 8.32
C GLY A 4 -32.46 23.45 8.15
N GLY A 5 -32.61 22.94 6.92
CA GLY A 5 -33.48 21.80 6.61
C GLY A 5 -32.79 20.44 6.60
N SER A 6 -31.47 20.38 6.78
CA SER A 6 -30.74 19.11 6.80
C SER A 6 -30.63 18.56 8.22
N ASP A 7 -30.90 17.27 8.38
CA ASP A 7 -30.62 16.53 9.60
C ASP A 7 -29.15 16.69 9.98
N ILE A 8 -28.90 17.38 11.09
CA ILE A 8 -27.58 17.41 11.71
C ILE A 8 -27.50 16.15 12.56
N LEU A 9 -26.98 15.08 11.96
CA LEU A 9 -26.63 13.87 12.69
C LEU A 9 -25.65 14.25 13.79
N ASP A 10 -25.88 13.76 15.02
CA ASP A 10 -25.10 14.07 16.22
C ASP A 10 -23.66 13.53 16.05
N VAL A 11 -22.81 14.33 15.42
CA VAL A 11 -21.41 13.99 15.15
C VAL A 11 -20.58 14.44 16.34
N TYR A 12 -20.34 13.53 17.28
CA TYR A 12 -19.33 13.74 18.31
C TYR A 12 -17.95 13.75 17.65
N LEU A 13 -17.35 14.94 17.55
CA LEU A 13 -15.92 15.12 17.26
C LEU A 13 -15.13 14.78 18.53
N GLU A 14 -15.14 13.52 18.93
CA GLU A 14 -14.42 13.07 20.12
C GLU A 14 -12.93 12.95 19.77
N ALA A 15 -12.14 13.95 20.18
CA ALA A 15 -10.70 13.98 20.04
C ALA A 15 -10.00 13.25 21.20
N ASP A 16 -10.59 12.15 21.70
CA ASP A 16 -10.05 11.41 22.84
C ASP A 16 -9.18 10.23 22.39
N GLN A 17 -7.89 10.27 22.74
CA GLN A 17 -6.95 9.19 22.51
C GLN A 17 -7.09 8.03 23.52
N GLY A 18 -7.77 8.25 24.65
CA GLY A 18 -7.88 7.31 25.77
C GLY A 18 -9.02 6.29 25.66
N SER A 19 -10.02 6.56 24.83
CA SER A 19 -11.17 5.67 24.67
C SER A 19 -10.86 4.46 23.76
N ALA A 20 -11.17 3.26 24.26
CA ALA A 20 -11.04 2.01 23.50
C ALA A 20 -12.00 1.96 22.29
N THR A 21 -12.98 2.87 22.24
CA THR A 21 -14.00 2.98 21.19
C THR A 21 -13.85 4.22 20.32
N SER A 22 -12.82 5.06 20.51
CA SER A 22 -12.66 6.28 19.70
C SER A 22 -12.57 5.92 18.21
N LYS A 23 -13.57 6.36 17.44
CA LYS A 23 -13.58 6.32 15.98
C LYS A 23 -13.33 7.74 15.47
N GLY A 24 -12.65 7.90 14.35
CA GLY A 24 -12.45 9.22 13.73
C GLY A 24 -11.02 9.55 13.35
N PHE A 25 -10.80 10.82 13.01
CA PHE A 25 -9.55 11.39 12.51
C PHE A 25 -9.00 12.37 13.55
N PHE A 26 -7.82 12.09 14.11
CA PHE A 26 -7.15 12.91 15.10
C PHE A 26 -5.76 13.34 14.64
N VAL A 27 -5.42 14.60 14.87
CA VAL A 27 -4.12 15.18 14.54
C VAL A 27 -3.33 15.46 15.82
N VAL A 28 -2.10 14.94 15.90
CA VAL A 28 -1.13 15.20 16.97
C VAL A 28 -0.15 16.27 16.47
N PRO A 29 -0.19 17.50 17.00
CA PRO A 29 0.81 18.52 16.68
C PRO A 29 2.19 18.11 17.21
N ALA A 30 3.25 18.51 16.49
CA ALA A 30 4.63 18.30 16.97
C ALA A 30 4.93 19.13 18.23
N VAL A 31 5.84 18.66 19.07
CA VAL A 31 6.30 19.41 20.25
C VAL A 31 6.94 20.72 19.78
N GLY A 32 6.46 21.85 20.30
CA GLY A 32 6.92 23.19 19.89
C GLY A 32 6.15 23.79 18.70
N SER A 33 5.20 23.07 18.13
CA SER A 33 4.28 23.58 17.09
C SER A 33 3.40 24.69 17.66
N LEU A 34 3.18 25.76 16.88
CA LEU A 34 2.18 26.77 17.21
C LEU A 34 0.80 26.20 16.89
N VAL A 35 -0.10 26.25 17.86
CA VAL A 35 -1.45 25.68 17.73
C VAL A 35 -2.53 26.72 18.02
N ILE A 36 -3.68 26.58 17.37
CA ILE A 36 -4.92 27.27 17.74
C ILE A 36 -5.80 26.26 18.46
N ALA A 37 -6.15 26.56 19.71
CA ALA A 37 -7.11 25.78 20.48
C ALA A 37 -8.48 26.45 20.45
N THR A 38 -9.49 25.72 20.00
CA THR A 38 -10.89 26.15 20.04
C THR A 38 -11.56 25.51 21.24
N PHE A 39 -12.04 26.33 22.16
CA PHE A 39 -12.76 25.88 23.35
C PHE A 39 -14.25 25.72 23.02
N THR A 40 -14.79 24.51 23.20
CA THR A 40 -16.23 24.23 23.12
C THR A 40 -16.91 24.40 24.47
N SER A 41 -16.14 24.24 25.56
CA SER A 41 -16.56 24.54 26.92
C SER A 41 -15.37 25.03 27.75
N LYS A 42 -15.54 25.21 29.06
CA LYS A 42 -14.43 25.59 29.96
C LYS A 42 -13.41 24.48 30.15
N GLU A 43 -13.82 23.23 29.94
CA GLU A 43 -13.01 22.03 30.21
C GLU A 43 -12.68 21.26 28.92
N GLU A 44 -13.33 21.61 27.81
CA GLU A 44 -13.15 20.95 26.52
C GLU A 44 -12.65 21.93 25.46
N ALA A 45 -11.59 21.52 24.79
CA ALA A 45 -11.05 22.20 23.63
C ALA A 45 -10.58 21.19 22.60
N PHE A 46 -10.61 21.58 21.34
CA PHE A 46 -9.96 20.86 20.26
C PHE A 46 -8.94 21.76 19.58
N ILE A 47 -7.87 21.15 19.06
CA ILE A 47 -6.91 21.88 18.26
C ILE A 47 -7.51 22.05 16.87
N SER A 48 -7.59 23.30 16.39
CA SER A 48 -8.20 23.65 15.11
C SER A 48 -7.16 24.05 14.04
N ALA A 49 -5.95 24.41 14.45
CA ALA A 49 -4.83 24.67 13.54
C ALA A 49 -3.48 24.40 14.21
N TRP A 50 -2.46 24.17 13.40
CA TRP A 50 -1.09 23.85 13.81
C TRP A 50 -0.10 24.28 12.71
N THR A 51 1.14 24.60 13.06
CA THR A 51 2.22 24.85 12.08
C THR A 51 2.87 23.56 11.59
N GLU A 52 2.99 22.57 12.49
CA GLU A 52 3.56 21.26 12.20
C GLU A 52 2.77 20.14 12.90
N ILE A 53 2.68 19.00 12.19
CA ILE A 53 2.01 17.77 12.64
C ILE A 53 3.09 16.70 12.84
N ASP A 54 3.06 16.01 13.98
CA ASP A 54 3.89 14.82 14.22
C ASP A 54 3.20 13.56 13.68
N LYS A 55 1.89 13.44 13.92
CA LYS A 55 1.13 12.25 13.53
C LYS A 55 -0.33 12.57 13.23
N VAL A 56 -0.88 11.89 12.23
CA VAL A 56 -2.32 11.80 12.00
C VAL A 56 -2.76 10.37 12.29
N VAL A 57 -3.77 10.20 13.14
CA VAL A 57 -4.38 8.90 13.45
C VAL A 57 -5.78 8.89 12.89
N SER A 58 -6.08 7.91 12.04
CA SER A 58 -7.43 7.69 11.56
C SER A 58 -7.89 6.28 11.89
N LYS A 59 -9.01 6.18 12.61
CA LYS A 59 -9.70 4.94 12.94
C LYS A 59 -11.03 4.90 12.20
N GLN A 60 -11.04 4.21 11.06
CA GLN A 60 -12.18 4.08 10.16
C GLN A 60 -12.14 2.74 9.42
N THR A 61 -13.24 2.36 8.78
CA THR A 61 -13.37 1.07 8.08
C THR A 61 -12.55 1.04 6.79
N GLU A 62 -12.54 2.13 6.02
CA GLU A 62 -11.86 2.18 4.73
C GLU A 62 -11.30 3.57 4.40
N TRP A 63 -10.25 3.59 3.57
CA TRP A 63 -9.74 4.77 2.90
C TRP A 63 -9.93 4.58 1.39
N ILE A 64 -10.71 5.45 0.74
CA ILE A 64 -10.94 5.37 -0.70
C ILE A 64 -10.19 6.53 -1.38
N PHE A 65 -9.07 6.21 -2.03
CA PHE A 65 -8.33 7.13 -2.89
C PHE A 65 -8.70 6.87 -4.34
N ASN A 66 -8.84 7.91 -5.17
CA ASN A 66 -9.16 7.79 -6.60
C ASN A 66 -10.38 6.90 -6.88
N ASN A 67 -11.47 7.04 -6.10
CA ASN A 67 -12.66 6.18 -6.18
C ASN A 67 -12.38 4.67 -5.98
N GLY A 68 -11.27 4.32 -5.32
CA GLY A 68 -10.82 2.94 -5.13
C GLY A 68 -10.02 2.39 -6.31
N ALA A 69 -9.78 3.19 -7.35
CA ALA A 69 -8.91 2.81 -8.46
C ALA A 69 -7.49 2.55 -7.94
N ASN A 70 -6.79 1.64 -8.63
CA ASN A 70 -5.41 1.23 -8.35
C ASN A 70 -5.18 0.51 -7.00
N GLY A 71 -6.12 0.49 -6.05
CA GLY A 71 -5.92 -0.22 -4.77
C GLY A 71 -5.14 0.57 -3.72
N GLY A 72 -5.04 1.91 -3.87
CA GLY A 72 -4.41 2.80 -2.90
C GLY A 72 -3.07 3.36 -3.38
N LEU A 73 -2.06 3.29 -2.50
CA LEU A 73 -0.70 3.80 -2.75
C LEU A 73 0.03 2.99 -3.83
N THR A 74 -0.17 1.68 -3.84
CA THR A 74 0.33 0.77 -4.87
C THR A 74 -0.78 0.49 -5.87
N ILE A 75 -0.44 0.47 -7.16
CA ILE A 75 -1.27 -0.09 -8.24
C ILE A 75 -1.30 -1.61 -8.07
N THR A 76 -2.11 -2.08 -7.13
CA THR A 76 -2.16 -3.47 -6.65
C THR A 76 -2.42 -4.48 -7.78
N PRO A 77 -3.30 -4.22 -8.76
CA PRO A 77 -3.47 -5.13 -9.90
C PRO A 77 -2.19 -5.30 -10.71
N GLU A 78 -1.46 -4.21 -10.95
CA GLU A 78 -0.19 -4.24 -11.69
C GLU A 78 0.89 -4.99 -10.91
N LEU A 79 1.03 -4.69 -9.61
CA LEU A 79 1.94 -5.43 -8.73
C LEU A 79 1.68 -6.94 -8.79
N LYS A 80 0.40 -7.36 -8.75
CA LYS A 80 0.04 -8.77 -8.84
C LYS A 80 0.46 -9.36 -10.19
N THR A 81 0.17 -8.69 -11.30
CA THR A 81 0.59 -9.13 -12.64
C THR A 81 2.10 -9.36 -12.69
N GLN A 82 2.89 -8.39 -12.22
CA GLN A 82 4.35 -8.46 -12.29
C GLN A 82 4.95 -9.51 -11.35
N LEU A 83 4.30 -9.74 -10.20
CA LEU A 83 4.63 -10.84 -9.30
C LEU A 83 4.32 -12.21 -9.92
N ASP A 84 3.18 -12.35 -10.58
CA ASP A 84 2.80 -13.59 -11.26
C ASP A 84 3.78 -13.91 -12.40
N THR A 85 4.18 -12.91 -13.21
CA THR A 85 5.26 -13.05 -14.21
C THR A 85 6.57 -13.56 -13.60
N THR A 86 6.98 -12.99 -12.46
CA THR A 86 8.19 -13.42 -11.76
C THR A 86 8.07 -14.85 -11.22
N ASN A 87 6.89 -15.22 -10.71
CA ASN A 87 6.62 -16.58 -10.24
C ASN A 87 6.64 -17.60 -11.37
N GLU A 88 6.13 -17.27 -12.55
CA GLU A 88 6.16 -18.15 -13.73
C GLU A 88 7.60 -18.44 -14.17
N LEU A 89 8.43 -17.41 -14.29
CA LEU A 89 9.85 -17.58 -14.61
C LEU A 89 10.56 -18.42 -13.54
N LEU A 90 10.33 -18.12 -12.26
CA LEU A 90 10.93 -18.87 -11.16
C LEU A 90 10.49 -20.34 -11.16
N GLN A 91 9.21 -20.61 -11.41
CA GLN A 91 8.69 -21.96 -11.48
C GLN A 91 9.34 -22.74 -12.64
N ALA A 92 9.54 -22.13 -13.80
CA ALA A 92 10.25 -22.75 -14.92
C ALA A 92 11.69 -23.15 -14.58
N LEU A 93 12.39 -22.29 -13.81
CA LEU A 93 13.73 -22.62 -13.30
C LEU A 93 13.68 -23.78 -12.30
N ILE A 94 12.72 -23.75 -11.38
CA ILE A 94 12.53 -24.81 -10.37
C ILE A 94 12.25 -26.15 -11.06
N ASP A 95 11.40 -26.19 -12.09
CA ASP A 95 11.02 -27.41 -12.79
C ASP A 95 12.23 -28.08 -13.47
N ILE A 96 13.15 -27.30 -14.04
CA ILE A 96 14.39 -27.82 -14.62
C ILE A 96 15.34 -28.35 -13.54
N ILE A 97 15.52 -27.60 -12.44
CA ILE A 97 16.49 -27.95 -11.40
C ILE A 97 16.03 -29.13 -10.54
N SER A 98 14.74 -29.19 -10.24
CA SER A 98 14.12 -30.24 -9.41
C SER A 98 13.64 -31.46 -10.21
N GLY A 99 13.63 -31.35 -11.54
CA GLY A 99 13.23 -32.41 -12.45
C GLY A 99 14.17 -33.61 -12.49
N ALA A 100 13.89 -34.53 -13.40
CA ALA A 100 14.73 -35.71 -13.60
C ALA A 100 16.17 -35.30 -13.99
N PRO A 101 17.19 -36.06 -13.57
CA PRO A 101 18.58 -35.78 -13.95
C PRO A 101 18.75 -35.64 -15.46
N ILE A 102 19.31 -34.50 -15.88
CA ILE A 102 19.65 -34.26 -17.29
C ILE A 102 21.02 -34.85 -17.55
N ASN A 103 21.09 -35.82 -18.46
CA ASN A 103 22.36 -36.45 -18.83
C ASN A 103 23.18 -35.51 -19.71
N GLU A 104 24.40 -35.24 -19.27
CA GLU A 104 25.35 -34.44 -20.04
C GLU A 104 26.16 -35.32 -21.01
N PRO A 105 26.32 -34.91 -22.28
CA PRO A 105 27.00 -35.71 -23.30
C PRO A 105 28.53 -35.85 -23.07
N GLY A 106 29.13 -34.99 -22.25
CA GLY A 106 30.56 -35.01 -21.96
C GLY A 106 31.44 -34.58 -23.14
N ASN A 107 32.76 -34.80 -23.02
CA ASN A 107 33.77 -34.57 -24.08
C ASN A 107 33.74 -33.18 -24.75
N GLY A 108 33.38 -32.13 -24.01
CA GLY A 108 33.32 -30.76 -24.53
C GLY A 108 32.14 -30.47 -25.47
N ALA A 109 31.16 -31.37 -25.57
CA ALA A 109 29.91 -31.12 -26.28
C ALA A 109 29.05 -30.06 -25.55
N PRO A 110 28.11 -29.38 -26.25
CA PRO A 110 27.23 -28.39 -25.64
C PRO A 110 26.44 -28.94 -24.45
N SER A 111 26.25 -28.12 -23.40
CA SER A 111 25.56 -28.56 -22.18
C SER A 111 24.08 -28.81 -22.42
N ALA A 112 23.62 -30.01 -22.11
CA ALA A 112 22.22 -30.38 -22.18
C ALA A 112 21.37 -29.59 -21.17
N LEU A 113 21.90 -29.33 -19.97
CA LEU A 113 21.26 -28.48 -18.97
C LEU A 113 21.08 -27.04 -19.48
N GLN A 114 22.12 -26.44 -20.05
CA GLN A 114 22.02 -25.07 -20.58
C GLN A 114 20.98 -24.96 -21.69
N ILE A 115 20.93 -25.95 -22.60
CA ILE A 115 19.92 -26.01 -23.67
C ILE A 115 18.52 -26.12 -23.07
N ALA A 116 18.31 -27.00 -22.10
CA ALA A 116 17.01 -27.19 -21.45
C ALA A 116 16.57 -25.92 -20.70
N LEU A 117 17.50 -25.28 -19.98
CA LEU A 117 17.25 -24.03 -19.27
C LEU A 117 16.89 -22.90 -20.22
N SER A 118 17.69 -22.70 -21.28
CA SER A 118 17.42 -21.70 -22.31
C SER A 118 16.06 -21.93 -22.96
N ALA A 119 15.72 -23.18 -23.29
CA ALA A 119 14.42 -23.51 -23.86
C ALA A 119 13.27 -23.20 -22.88
N ALA A 120 13.42 -23.53 -21.60
CA ALA A 120 12.39 -23.33 -20.58
C ALA A 120 12.08 -21.84 -20.33
N ILE A 121 13.08 -20.96 -20.40
CA ILE A 121 12.90 -19.53 -20.12
C ILE A 121 12.73 -18.67 -21.38
N THR A 122 12.82 -19.26 -22.58
CA THR A 122 12.70 -18.51 -23.83
C THR A 122 11.31 -17.90 -23.94
N GLY A 123 11.25 -16.58 -24.13
CA GLY A 123 10.00 -15.84 -24.27
C GLY A 123 9.27 -15.57 -22.96
N MET A 124 9.88 -15.91 -21.81
CA MET A 124 9.41 -15.45 -20.50
C MET A 124 9.96 -14.05 -20.22
N ASP A 125 9.13 -13.21 -19.62
CA ASP A 125 9.50 -11.88 -19.20
C ASP A 125 9.97 -11.86 -17.75
N LEU A 126 10.75 -10.83 -17.40
CA LEU A 126 11.00 -10.47 -16.01
C LEU A 126 9.88 -9.53 -15.54
N GLY A 127 9.47 -9.66 -14.27
CA GLY A 127 8.56 -8.69 -13.68
C GLY A 127 9.17 -7.28 -13.69
N ASP A 128 8.42 -6.30 -14.18
CA ASP A 128 8.76 -4.88 -14.16
C ASP A 128 8.00 -4.16 -13.04
N TYR A 129 8.73 -3.68 -12.04
CA TYR A 129 8.17 -3.02 -10.87
C TYR A 129 8.29 -1.50 -10.91
N SER A 130 8.67 -0.91 -12.06
CA SER A 130 8.86 0.54 -12.19
C SER A 130 7.56 1.34 -12.13
N ALA A 131 6.42 0.72 -12.46
CA ALA A 131 5.11 1.36 -12.55
C ALA A 131 4.08 0.83 -11.52
N ILE A 132 4.54 0.35 -10.35
CA ILE A 132 3.64 -0.19 -9.31
C ILE A 132 3.13 0.86 -8.33
N GLU A 133 3.67 2.07 -8.34
CA GLU A 133 3.24 3.14 -7.44
C GLU A 133 2.23 4.06 -8.11
N ASN A 134 1.22 4.49 -7.35
CA ASN A 134 0.33 5.54 -7.78
C ASN A 134 0.92 6.91 -7.44
N GLU A 135 1.64 7.51 -8.40
CA GLU A 135 2.32 8.81 -8.24
C GLU A 135 1.38 9.99 -7.91
N LEU A 136 0.07 9.82 -8.12
CA LEU A 136 -0.92 10.84 -7.74
C LEU A 136 -1.15 10.89 -6.23
N VAL A 137 -0.81 9.83 -5.50
CA VAL A 137 -0.96 9.77 -4.04
C VAL A 137 0.41 9.94 -3.39
N LYS A 138 0.71 11.17 -2.97
CA LYS A 138 1.91 11.46 -2.17
C LYS A 138 1.65 11.09 -0.72
N HIS A 139 2.59 10.37 -0.12
CA HIS A 139 2.53 9.86 1.26
C HIS A 139 3.72 10.34 2.08
#